data_AF-A0A1H8RW87-F1
#
_entry.id   AF-A0A1H8RW87-F1
#
_cell.length_a   1.000
_cell.length_b   1.000
_cell.length_c   1.000
_cell.angle_alpha   90.00
_cell.angle_beta   90.00
_cell.angle_gamma   90.00
#
_symmetry.space_group_name_H-M   'P 1'
#
loop_
_entity.id
_entity.type
_entity.pdbx_description
1 polymer ?
#
loop_
_entity_poly.entity_id
_entity_poly.type
_entity_poly.pdbx_seq_one_letter_code
_entity_poly.pdbx_strand_id
1 'polypeptide(L)'
;MNTRLQTPAPVVQSDSAAVLNLYNSYAAKLLGYIYEVVQNKLVAEQYLEAVFNDIPNELEQFSKNGTSALCLLQIMARKKLVHFFEALENDTDKTTWENLPWTNNPYVAVMTPLQQQVFGGIHYQCKSTEHIAIELNKTEEEIRKTLKECFTIIRNRRDNERVH
;
A
#
# COMPACT_ATOMS: atom_id res chain seq x y z
N MET A 1 30.66 50.96 9.95
CA MET A 1 30.24 49.69 10.59
C MET A 1 29.27 49.02 9.65
N ASN A 2 29.71 47.97 8.95
CA ASN A 2 28.91 47.28 7.93
C ASN A 2 28.24 46.05 8.54
N THR A 3 26.96 46.17 8.89
CA THR A 3 26.11 45.04 9.28
C THR A 3 25.65 44.31 8.02
N ARG A 4 26.33 43.20 7.69
CA ARG A 4 25.82 42.23 6.70
C ARG A 4 24.62 41.51 7.31
N LEU A 5 23.44 41.74 6.74
CA LEU A 5 22.27 40.89 6.95
C LEU A 5 22.58 39.51 6.36
N GLN A 6 22.81 38.52 7.22
CA GLN A 6 22.79 37.11 6.86
C GLN A 6 21.34 36.72 6.60
N THR A 7 21.01 36.49 5.32
CA THR A 7 19.81 35.80 4.90
C THR A 7 19.86 34.35 5.40
N PRO A 8 18.83 33.83 6.08
CA PRO A 8 18.74 32.40 6.38
C PRO A 8 18.03 31.70 5.21
N ALA A 9 18.78 31.00 4.36
CA ALA A 9 18.22 29.95 3.50
C ALA A 9 19.31 28.93 3.15
N PRO A 10 19.17 27.67 3.62
CA PRO A 10 19.17 26.58 2.65
C PRO A 10 18.21 25.40 2.92
N VAL A 11 17.37 25.45 3.97
CA VAL A 11 16.60 24.25 4.39
C VAL A 11 15.42 23.93 3.46
N VAL A 12 14.75 24.93 2.85
CA VAL A 12 13.53 24.69 2.06
C VAL A 12 13.82 24.08 0.67
N GLN A 13 15.01 24.29 0.12
CA GLN A 13 15.37 23.77 -1.22
C GLN A 13 15.76 22.28 -1.22
N SER A 14 16.33 21.77 -0.12
CA SER A 14 16.69 20.35 -0.01
C SER A 14 15.47 19.45 0.00
N ASP A 15 14.40 19.90 0.66
CA ASP A 15 13.21 19.09 0.91
C ASP A 15 12.37 18.93 -0.36
N SER A 16 12.21 20.01 -1.14
CA SER A 16 11.54 19.96 -2.44
C SER A 16 12.26 19.04 -3.44
N ALA A 17 13.60 19.09 -3.48
CA ALA A 17 14.38 18.22 -4.34
C ALA A 17 14.28 16.74 -3.91
N ALA A 18 14.23 16.46 -2.61
CA ALA A 18 14.03 15.12 -2.07
C ALA A 18 12.65 14.55 -2.45
N VAL A 19 11.58 15.35 -2.32
CA VAL A 19 10.22 14.96 -2.73
C VAL A 19 10.15 14.68 -4.22
N LEU A 20 10.73 15.54 -5.06
CA LEU A 20 10.76 15.34 -6.51
C LEU A 20 11.51 14.05 -6.90
N ASN A 21 12.61 13.75 -6.22
CA ASN A 21 13.35 12.50 -6.44
C ASN A 21 12.51 11.27 -6.06
N LEU A 22 11.78 11.32 -4.95
CA LEU A 22 10.85 10.25 -4.55
C LEU A 22 9.74 10.09 -5.59
N TYR A 23 9.20 11.19 -6.10
CA TYR A 23 8.16 11.17 -7.13
C TYR A 23 8.64 10.50 -8.40
N ASN A 24 9.76 10.98 -8.96
CA ASN A 24 10.33 10.43 -10.19
C ASN A 24 10.71 8.95 -10.04
N SER A 25 11.13 8.52 -8.84
CA SER A 25 11.59 7.15 -8.60
C SER A 25 10.45 6.16 -8.36
N TYR A 26 9.35 6.59 -7.73
CA TYR A 26 8.36 5.68 -7.17
C TYR A 26 6.90 5.99 -7.53
N ALA A 27 6.58 7.18 -8.07
CA ALA A 27 5.18 7.56 -8.33
C ALA A 27 4.46 6.55 -9.23
N ALA A 28 5.09 6.08 -10.32
CA ALA A 28 4.48 5.09 -11.20
C ALA A 28 4.22 3.74 -10.51
N LYS A 29 5.14 3.28 -9.66
CA LYS A 29 4.98 2.02 -8.90
C LYS A 29 3.90 2.16 -7.84
N LEU A 30 3.89 3.28 -7.13
CA LEU A 30 2.88 3.57 -6.12
C LEU A 30 1.50 3.73 -6.76
N LEU A 31 1.40 4.38 -7.92
CA LEU A 31 0.16 4.51 -8.67
C LEU A 31 -0.38 3.15 -9.08
N GLY A 32 0.47 2.26 -9.60
CA GLY A 32 0.09 0.88 -9.92
C GLY A 32 -0.47 0.15 -8.69
N TYR A 33 0.22 0.26 -7.56
CA TYR A 33 -0.23 -0.32 -6.29
C TYR A 33 -1.60 0.24 -5.84
N ILE A 34 -1.79 1.56 -5.86
CA ILE A 34 -3.06 2.18 -5.48
C ILE A 34 -4.17 1.79 -6.47
N TYR A 35 -3.87 1.78 -7.77
CA TYR A 35 -4.82 1.42 -8.82
C TYR A 35 -5.30 -0.03 -8.69
N GLU A 36 -4.43 -0.97 -8.35
CA GLU A 36 -4.83 -2.36 -8.06
C GLU A 36 -5.88 -2.44 -6.94
N VAL A 37 -5.85 -1.49 -6.02
CA VAL A 37 -6.74 -1.44 -4.86
C VAL A 37 -8.05 -0.71 -5.19
N VAL A 38 -7.99 0.50 -5.76
CA VAL A 38 -9.20 1.32 -6.01
C VAL A 38 -9.87 1.08 -7.36
N GLN A 39 -9.16 0.45 -8.31
CA GLN A 39 -9.64 0.09 -9.66
C GLN A 39 -10.23 1.26 -10.47
N ASN A 40 -9.95 2.50 -10.07
CA ASN A 40 -10.36 3.73 -10.74
C ASN A 40 -9.14 4.65 -10.86
N LYS A 41 -8.76 4.98 -12.11
CA LYS A 41 -7.55 5.75 -12.39
C LYS A 41 -7.57 7.13 -11.74
N LEU A 42 -8.69 7.85 -11.84
CA LEU A 42 -8.81 9.20 -11.29
C LEU A 42 -8.71 9.20 -9.76
N VAL A 43 -9.38 8.25 -9.11
CA VAL A 43 -9.30 8.06 -7.66
C VAL A 43 -7.88 7.66 -7.24
N ALA A 44 -7.22 6.79 -8.01
CA ALA A 44 -5.85 6.38 -7.72
C ALA A 44 -4.85 7.55 -7.79
N GLU A 45 -5.01 8.42 -8.80
CA GLU A 45 -4.21 9.64 -8.94
C GLU A 45 -4.44 10.62 -7.78
N GLN A 46 -5.68 10.77 -7.30
CA GLN A 46 -6.00 11.60 -6.13
C GLN A 46 -5.33 11.07 -4.85
N TYR A 47 -5.35 9.76 -4.61
CA TYR A 47 -4.65 9.15 -3.48
C TYR A 47 -3.13 9.26 -3.62
N LEU A 48 -2.58 9.13 -4.83
CA LEU A 48 -1.17 9.33 -5.10
C LEU A 48 -0.75 10.76 -4.72
N GLU A 49 -1.49 11.77 -5.20
CA GLU A 49 -1.26 13.18 -4.87
C GLU A 49 -1.31 13.40 -3.36
N ALA A 50 -2.34 12.85 -2.69
CA ALA A 50 -2.49 12.96 -1.25
C ALA A 50 -1.32 12.34 -0.47
N VAL A 51 -0.70 11.25 -0.97
CA VAL A 51 0.51 10.67 -0.37
C VAL A 51 1.70 11.60 -0.55
N PHE A 52 1.93 12.12 -1.76
CA PHE A 52 3.08 12.98 -2.04
C PHE A 52 3.00 14.34 -1.34
N ASN A 53 1.80 14.86 -1.10
CA ASN A 53 1.58 16.08 -0.33
C ASN A 53 1.96 15.94 1.15
N ASP A 54 1.95 14.72 1.70
CA ASP A 54 2.31 14.47 3.10
C ASP A 54 3.81 14.21 3.30
N ILE A 55 4.56 13.87 2.25
CA ILE A 55 5.99 13.52 2.34
C ILE A 55 6.82 14.62 3.02
N PRO A 56 6.63 15.93 2.74
CA PRO A 56 7.40 16.97 3.43
C PRO A 56 7.34 16.86 4.96
N ASN A 57 6.20 16.42 5.50
CA ASN A 57 6.00 16.26 6.95
C ASN A 57 6.63 14.97 7.51
N GLU A 58 6.98 14.02 6.65
CA GLU A 58 7.51 12.70 7.02
C GLU A 58 8.92 12.42 6.48
N LEU A 59 9.60 13.44 5.91
CA LEU A 59 10.95 13.32 5.32
C LEU A 59 11.99 12.71 6.27
N GLU A 60 11.87 12.96 7.57
CA GLU A 60 12.75 12.34 8.57
C GLU A 60 12.64 10.81 8.59
N GLN A 61 11.46 10.25 8.30
CA GLN A 61 11.24 8.81 8.29
C GLN A 61 11.95 8.13 7.11
N PHE A 62 12.03 8.82 5.97
CA PHE A 62 12.79 8.34 4.81
C PHE A 62 14.31 8.33 5.07
N SER A 63 14.77 9.09 6.06
CA SER A 63 16.18 9.16 6.46
C SER A 63 16.52 8.19 7.60
N LYS A 64 15.51 7.64 8.29
CA LYS A 64 15.69 6.70 9.42
C LYS A 64 15.69 5.26 8.92
N ASN A 65 16.87 4.64 8.98
CA ASN A 65 17.17 3.19 9.02
C ASN A 65 16.30 2.22 8.19
N GLY A 66 16.93 1.67 7.14
CA GLY A 66 16.72 0.30 6.64
C GLY A 66 15.41 -0.02 5.90
N THR A 67 14.36 0.79 6.08
CA THR A 67 13.09 0.60 5.38
C THR A 67 13.17 1.21 3.99
N SER A 68 12.82 0.44 2.96
CA SER A 68 12.86 0.97 1.59
C SER A 68 11.87 2.12 1.43
N ALA A 69 12.26 3.17 0.71
CA ALA A 69 11.39 4.33 0.45
C ALA A 69 10.04 3.92 -0.16
N LEU A 70 10.04 2.90 -1.01
CA LEU A 70 8.81 2.33 -1.57
C LEU A 70 7.90 1.72 -0.49
N CYS A 71 8.46 1.02 0.50
CA CYS A 71 7.68 0.46 1.60
C CYS A 71 7.02 1.56 2.44
N LEU A 72 7.75 2.64 2.75
CA LEU A 72 7.19 3.80 3.47
C LEU A 72 6.05 4.45 2.66
N LEU A 73 6.26 4.68 1.37
CA LEU A 73 5.22 5.21 0.48
C LEU A 73 3.97 4.32 0.44
N GLN A 74 4.13 3.00 0.40
CA GLN A 74 3.02 2.05 0.46
C GLN A 74 2.31 2.10 1.82
N ILE A 75 3.03 2.24 2.93
CA ILE A 75 2.43 2.41 4.26
C ILE A 75 1.58 3.69 4.31
N MET A 76 2.11 4.81 3.81
CA MET A 76 1.38 6.08 3.74
C MET A 76 0.11 5.94 2.88
N ALA A 77 0.21 5.30 1.72
CA ALA A 77 -0.95 5.04 0.86
C ALA A 77 -1.99 4.15 1.57
N ARG A 78 -1.57 3.07 2.22
CA ARG A 78 -2.49 2.18 2.96
C ARG A 78 -3.27 2.91 4.03
N LYS A 79 -2.61 3.75 4.85
CA LYS A 79 -3.29 4.56 5.88
C LYS A 79 -4.42 5.40 5.28
N LYS A 80 -4.20 6.01 4.11
CA LYS A 80 -5.21 6.82 3.43
C LYS A 80 -6.33 5.97 2.81
N LEU A 81 -6.00 4.79 2.32
CA LEU A 81 -6.95 3.85 1.72
C LEU A 81 -7.83 3.13 2.74
N VAL A 82 -7.43 3.03 4.02
CA VAL A 82 -8.28 2.44 5.07
C VAL A 82 -9.65 3.13 5.12
N HIS A 83 -9.68 4.46 5.09
CA HIS A 83 -10.95 5.21 5.10
C HIS A 83 -11.81 4.98 3.85
N PHE A 84 -11.19 4.69 2.71
CA PHE A 84 -11.93 4.31 1.49
C PHE A 84 -12.70 3.00 1.72
N PHE A 85 -12.05 2.01 2.34
CA PHE A 85 -12.66 0.72 2.62
C PHE A 85 -13.67 0.77 3.76
N GLU A 86 -13.41 1.55 4.81
CA GLU A 86 -14.39 1.78 5.88
C GLU A 86 -15.67 2.41 5.32
N ALA A 87 -15.56 3.39 4.42
CA ALA A 87 -16.72 3.98 3.76
C ALA A 87 -17.44 2.95 2.88
N LEU A 88 -16.71 2.15 2.11
CA LEU A 88 -17.28 1.13 1.23
C LEU A 88 -17.98 0.00 2.02
N GLU A 89 -17.42 -0.47 3.14
CA GLU A 89 -18.03 -1.49 3.99
C GLU A 89 -19.35 -1.03 4.62
N ASN A 90 -19.49 0.27 4.89
CA ASN A 90 -20.71 0.83 5.45
C ASN A 90 -21.81 1.07 4.40
N ASP A 91 -21.44 1.27 3.14
CA ASP A 91 -22.37 1.65 2.06
C ASP A 91 -22.81 0.47 1.17
N THR A 92 -22.13 -0.69 1.27
CA THR A 92 -22.35 -1.81 0.35
C THR A 92 -22.82 -3.10 1.02
N ASP A 93 -23.89 -3.70 0.47
CA ASP A 93 -24.28 -5.08 0.77
C ASP A 93 -23.09 -6.03 0.51
N LYS A 94 -22.89 -6.99 1.42
CA LYS A 94 -21.80 -7.99 1.40
C LYS A 94 -21.66 -8.77 0.08
N THR A 95 -22.66 -8.73 -0.80
CA THR A 95 -22.72 -9.37 -2.12
C THR A 95 -21.81 -8.72 -3.17
N THR A 96 -21.36 -7.48 -2.97
CA THR A 96 -20.53 -6.76 -3.94
C THR A 96 -19.06 -7.19 -3.89
N TRP A 97 -18.66 -7.83 -2.79
CA TRP A 97 -17.30 -8.34 -2.56
C TRP A 97 -16.98 -9.59 -3.39
N GLU A 98 -17.99 -10.37 -3.76
CA GLU A 98 -17.84 -11.58 -4.58
C GLU A 98 -17.56 -11.25 -6.06
N ASN A 99 -17.93 -10.04 -6.52
CA ASN A 99 -17.79 -9.59 -7.91
C ASN A 99 -16.54 -8.74 -8.17
N LEU A 100 -15.65 -8.69 -7.20
CA LEU A 100 -14.58 -7.72 -7.16
C LEU A 100 -13.39 -8.26 -8.00
N PRO A 101 -12.84 -7.51 -8.97
CA PRO A 101 -12.03 -8.06 -10.08
C PRO A 101 -10.78 -8.83 -9.68
N TRP A 102 -10.30 -8.69 -8.45
CA TRP A 102 -9.15 -9.41 -7.92
C TRP A 102 -9.37 -10.92 -7.73
N THR A 103 -10.63 -11.41 -7.81
CA THR A 103 -10.92 -12.85 -7.94
C THR A 103 -10.42 -13.43 -9.26
N ASN A 104 -10.23 -12.59 -10.30
CA ASN A 104 -9.63 -12.98 -11.57
C ASN A 104 -8.09 -13.02 -11.52
N ASN A 105 -7.47 -12.74 -10.38
CA ASN A 105 -6.02 -12.87 -10.24
C ASN A 105 -5.63 -14.36 -10.30
N PRO A 106 -4.80 -14.78 -11.27
CA PRO A 106 -4.46 -16.19 -11.45
C PRO A 106 -3.68 -16.80 -10.28
N TYR A 107 -3.05 -15.96 -9.45
CA TYR A 107 -2.40 -16.38 -8.21
C TYR A 107 -3.41 -16.60 -7.08
N VAL A 108 -4.50 -15.83 -7.04
CA VAL A 108 -5.57 -15.95 -6.04
C VAL A 108 -6.48 -17.13 -6.36
N ALA A 109 -6.69 -17.44 -7.64
CA ALA A 109 -7.52 -18.56 -8.09
C ALA A 109 -7.05 -19.94 -7.58
N VAL A 110 -5.76 -20.10 -7.26
CA VAL A 110 -5.17 -21.35 -6.75
C VAL A 110 -5.09 -21.41 -5.22
N MET A 111 -5.48 -20.34 -4.53
CA MET A 111 -5.53 -20.29 -3.07
C MET A 111 -6.81 -20.95 -2.56
N THR A 112 -6.76 -21.49 -1.34
CA THR A 112 -7.97 -21.97 -0.64
C THR A 112 -8.89 -20.80 -0.27
N PRO A 113 -10.19 -21.02 0.01
CA PRO A 113 -11.10 -19.93 0.38
C PRO A 113 -10.61 -19.09 1.58
N LEU A 114 -10.03 -19.74 2.59
CA LEU A 114 -9.44 -19.06 3.74
C LEU A 114 -8.23 -18.19 3.34
N GLN A 115 -7.35 -18.71 2.48
CA GLN A 115 -6.20 -17.97 1.97
C GLN A 115 -6.62 -16.78 1.10
N GLN A 116 -7.67 -16.92 0.30
CA GLN A 116 -8.26 -15.83 -0.49
C GLN A 116 -8.83 -14.73 0.40
N GLN A 117 -9.56 -15.10 1.46
CA GLN A 117 -10.08 -14.14 2.43
C GLN A 117 -8.97 -13.40 3.17
N VAL A 118 -7.96 -14.12 3.67
CA VAL A 118 -6.81 -13.50 4.36
C VAL A 118 -6.00 -12.62 3.42
N PHE A 119 -5.67 -13.12 2.22
CA PHE A 119 -4.90 -12.37 1.23
C PHE A 119 -5.68 -11.14 0.77
N GLY A 120 -6.98 -11.28 0.49
CA GLY A 120 -7.85 -10.19 0.10
C GLY A 120 -8.03 -9.14 1.21
N GLY A 121 -8.26 -9.57 2.44
CA GLY A 121 -8.33 -8.64 3.57
C GLY A 121 -7.07 -7.77 3.68
N ILE A 122 -5.89 -8.39 3.57
CA ILE A 122 -4.62 -7.68 3.79
C ILE A 122 -4.20 -6.87 2.56
N HIS A 123 -4.11 -7.49 1.40
CA HIS A 123 -3.50 -6.87 0.21
C HIS A 123 -4.40 -5.87 -0.48
N TYR A 124 -5.70 -6.09 -0.34
CA TYR A 124 -6.72 -5.54 -1.21
C TYR A 124 -7.64 -4.63 -0.40
N GLN A 125 -8.10 -5.06 0.77
CA GLN A 125 -8.90 -4.25 1.70
C GLN A 125 -8.04 -3.45 2.70
N CYS A 126 -6.72 -3.62 2.67
CA CYS A 126 -5.78 -2.98 3.61
C CYS A 126 -6.04 -3.23 5.11
N LYS A 127 -6.79 -4.29 5.47
CA LYS A 127 -7.06 -4.65 6.86
C LYS A 127 -5.80 -5.09 7.60
N SER A 128 -5.79 -4.86 8.92
CA SER A 128 -4.75 -5.38 9.80
C SER A 128 -4.92 -6.88 10.05
N THR A 129 -3.85 -7.56 10.45
CA THR A 129 -3.91 -8.98 10.85
C THR A 129 -4.83 -9.20 12.04
N GLU A 130 -4.87 -8.23 12.97
CA GLU A 130 -5.76 -8.23 14.13
C GLU A 130 -7.22 -8.16 13.71
N HIS A 131 -7.56 -7.23 12.79
CA HIS A 131 -8.93 -7.08 12.32
C HIS A 131 -9.45 -8.36 11.66
N ILE A 132 -8.63 -8.99 10.80
CA ILE A 132 -8.97 -10.25 10.15
C ILE A 132 -9.05 -11.42 11.14
N ALA A 133 -8.18 -11.43 12.16
CA ALA A 133 -8.21 -12.44 13.20
C ALA A 133 -9.55 -12.41 13.96
N ILE A 134 -10.03 -11.21 14.29
CA ILE A 134 -11.36 -11.00 14.89
C ILE A 134 -12.47 -11.43 13.94
N GLU A 135 -12.43 -10.98 12.68
CA GLU A 135 -13.47 -11.27 11.67
C GLU A 135 -13.62 -12.78 11.40
N LEU A 136 -12.50 -13.50 11.35
CA LEU A 136 -12.47 -14.94 11.06
C LEU A 136 -12.51 -15.82 12.31
N ASN A 137 -12.60 -15.21 13.50
CA ASN A 137 -12.52 -15.91 14.80
C ASN A 137 -11.29 -16.84 14.89
N LYS A 138 -10.12 -16.29 14.56
CA LYS A 138 -8.82 -16.98 14.54
C LYS A 138 -7.79 -16.19 15.33
N THR A 139 -6.66 -16.82 15.61
CA THR A 139 -5.51 -16.12 16.21
C THR A 139 -4.72 -15.37 15.14
N GLU A 140 -4.08 -14.26 15.51
CA GLU A 140 -3.18 -13.55 14.59
C GLU A 140 -2.03 -14.44 14.07
N GLU A 141 -1.59 -15.42 14.86
CA GLU A 141 -0.55 -16.35 14.45
C GLU A 141 -1.01 -17.25 13.30
N GLU A 142 -2.26 -17.72 13.34
CA GLU A 142 -2.88 -18.44 12.23
C GLU A 142 -3.05 -17.56 11.00
N ILE A 143 -3.43 -16.29 11.16
CA ILE A 143 -3.52 -15.33 10.04
C ILE A 143 -2.14 -15.11 9.41
N ARG A 144 -1.10 -14.89 10.24
CA ARG A 144 0.29 -14.73 9.77
C ARG A 144 0.80 -15.99 9.07
N LYS A 145 0.47 -17.18 9.58
CA LYS A 145 0.81 -18.46 8.93
C LYS A 145 0.13 -18.59 7.57
N THR A 146 -1.18 -18.35 7.51
CA THR A 146 -1.97 -18.39 6.28
C THR A 146 -1.40 -17.42 5.24
N LEU A 147 -1.06 -16.20 5.64
CA LEU A 147 -0.46 -15.20 4.76
C LEU A 147 0.89 -15.65 4.19
N LYS A 148 1.74 -16.29 5.00
CA LYS A 148 3.01 -16.86 4.53
C LYS A 148 2.78 -17.92 3.45
N GLU A 149 1.79 -18.78 3.64
CA GLU A 149 1.40 -19.80 2.63
C GLU A 149 0.94 -19.14 1.33
N CYS A 150 0.15 -18.05 1.39
CA CYS A 150 -0.23 -17.27 0.20
C CYS A 150 1.00 -16.77 -0.57
N PHE A 151 2.01 -16.23 0.12
CA PHE A 151 3.24 -15.77 -0.53
C PHE A 151 4.06 -16.91 -1.13
N THR A 152 4.09 -18.08 -0.50
CA THR A 152 4.74 -19.28 -1.06
C THR A 152 4.07 -19.71 -2.36
N ILE A 153 2.74 -19.71 -2.43
CA ILE A 153 1.98 -20.00 -3.65
C ILE A 153 2.35 -19.01 -4.76
N ILE A 154 2.36 -17.71 -4.47
CA ILE A 154 2.71 -16.65 -5.43
C ILE A 154 4.15 -16.80 -5.94
N ARG A 155 5.09 -17.15 -5.05
CA ARG A 155 6.49 -17.34 -5.40
C ARG A 155 6.68 -18.55 -6.32
N ASN A 156 6.13 -19.70 -5.95
CA ASN A 156 6.29 -20.94 -6.72
C ASN A 156 5.72 -20.80 -8.14
N ARG A 157 4.62 -20.06 -8.32
CA ARG A 157 4.03 -19.82 -9.64
C ARG A 157 4.91 -18.90 -10.50
N ARG A 158 5.52 -17.86 -9.93
CA ARG A 158 6.50 -17.01 -10.65
C ARG A 158 7.75 -17.76 -11.07
N ASP A 159 8.22 -18.69 -10.23
CA ASP A 159 9.38 -19.52 -10.57
C ASP A 159 9.04 -20.50 -11.71
N ASN A 160 7.82 -21.05 -11.74
CA ASN A 160 7.35 -21.88 -12.86
C ASN A 160 7.13 -21.10 -14.17
N GLU A 161 6.67 -19.85 -14.12
CA GLU A 161 6.49 -19.00 -15.30
C GLU A 161 7.82 -18.54 -15.94
N ARG A 162 8.94 -18.57 -15.20
CA ARG A 162 10.28 -18.23 -15.71
C ARG A 162 11.01 -19.40 -16.37
N VAL A 163 10.47 -20.61 -16.27
CA VAL A 163 11.08 -21.85 -16.77
C VAL A 163 10.53 -22.24 -18.16
N HIS A 164 9.63 -21.43 -18.72
CA HIS A 164 9.11 -21.53 -20.09
C HIS A 164 9.52 -20.32 -20.92
#